data_AF-A0A7V4YYM1-F1
#
_entry.id   AF-A0A7V4YYM1-F1
#
_cell.length_a   1.000
_cell.length_b   1.000
_cell.length_c   1.000
_cell.angle_alpha   90.00
_cell.angle_beta   90.00
_cell.angle_gamma   90.00
#
_symmetry.space_group_name_H-M   'P 1'
#
loop_
_entity.id
_entity.type
_entity.pdbx_description
1 polymer ?
#
loop_
_entity_poly.entity_id
_entity_poly.type
_entity_poly.pdbx_seq_one_letter_code
_entity_poly.pdbx_strand_id
1 'polypeptide(L)'
;MSADNFYWYASVLIFIPWALLIFAPKWQFTEPIAFGSAIILLVAAAIFTIQYLTGPEGGGNFLSLSGFENLFRSKEMLLTGWLNYLSFCLLVGTWQTHDARQLKIGHIFLIPSLLLTMLTGPAGLLLYLVVRFFRTKKWEV
;
A
#
# COMPACT_ATOMS: atom_id res chain seq x y z
N MET A 1 21.24 8.60 3.64
CA MET A 1 20.08 9.10 4.41
C MET A 1 19.80 8.09 5.52
N SER A 2 19.47 8.55 6.74
CA SER A 2 19.06 7.63 7.81
C SER A 2 17.69 7.00 7.50
N ALA A 3 17.45 5.78 7.99
CA ALA A 3 16.16 5.10 7.89
C ALA A 3 15.00 5.98 8.42
N ASP A 4 15.27 6.72 9.51
CA ASP A 4 14.30 7.61 10.15
C ASP A 4 13.83 8.74 9.20
N ASN A 5 14.74 9.32 8.41
CA ASN A 5 14.37 10.35 7.43
C ASN A 5 13.50 9.76 6.31
N PHE A 6 13.85 8.58 5.81
CA PHE A 6 13.09 7.93 4.75
C PHE A 6 11.69 7.55 5.22
N TYR A 7 11.56 7.01 6.43
CA TYR A 7 10.28 6.75 7.09
C TYR A 7 9.40 8.00 7.10
N TRP A 8 9.95 9.14 7.55
CA TRP A 8 9.20 10.39 7.64
C TRP A 8 8.72 10.86 6.26
N TYR A 9 9.60 10.92 5.27
CA TYR A 9 9.23 11.33 3.92
C TYR A 9 8.18 10.40 3.30
N ALA A 10 8.35 9.08 3.39
CA ALA A 10 7.40 8.12 2.84
C ALA A 10 6.01 8.27 3.49
N SER A 11 5.97 8.44 4.82
CA SER A 11 4.72 8.55 5.57
C SER A 11 3.97 9.86 5.31
N VAL A 12 4.67 10.94 4.96
CA VAL A 12 4.04 12.22 4.61
C VAL A 12 3.65 12.26 3.12
N LEU A 13 4.55 11.82 2.24
CA LEU A 13 4.32 11.91 0.80
C LEU A 13 3.21 10.97 0.31
N ILE A 14 2.92 9.89 1.04
CA ILE A 14 1.84 8.96 0.69
C ILE A 14 0.46 9.63 0.64
N PHE A 15 0.25 10.73 1.37
CA PHE A 15 -1.03 11.44 1.34
C PHE A 15 -1.33 12.10 -0.02
N ILE A 16 -0.32 12.38 -0.84
CA ILE A 16 -0.50 12.98 -2.16
C ILE A 16 -1.27 12.04 -3.09
N PRO A 17 -0.81 10.80 -3.38
CA PRO A 17 -1.56 9.89 -4.24
C PRO A 17 -2.91 9.48 -3.64
N TRP A 18 -3.03 9.37 -2.31
CA TRP A 18 -4.33 9.13 -1.66
C TRP A 18 -5.32 10.29 -1.87
N ALA A 19 -4.87 11.54 -1.73
CA ALA A 19 -5.70 12.71 -2.00
C ALA A 19 -6.15 12.73 -3.47
N LEU A 20 -5.28 12.37 -4.41
CA LEU A 20 -5.67 12.24 -5.82
C LEU A 20 -6.73 11.16 -6.05
N LEU A 21 -6.60 9.99 -5.42
CA LEU A 21 -7.61 8.91 -5.52
C LEU A 21 -8.96 9.35 -4.93
N ILE A 22 -8.95 10.10 -3.82
CA ILE A 22 -10.18 10.53 -3.13
C ILE A 22 -10.86 11.71 -3.85
N PHE A 23 -10.10 12.75 -4.21
CA PHE A 23 -10.68 14.01 -4.71
C PHE A 23 -10.68 14.13 -6.24
N ALA A 24 -9.75 13.48 -6.93
CA ALA A 24 -9.57 13.59 -8.38
C ALA A 24 -9.56 12.23 -9.10
N PRO A 25 -10.53 11.32 -8.89
CA PRO A 25 -10.49 9.96 -9.42
C PRO A 25 -10.58 9.86 -10.95
N LYS A 26 -11.07 10.92 -11.61
CA LYS A 26 -11.22 10.99 -13.08
C LYS A 26 -10.04 11.65 -13.78
N TRP A 27 -9.07 12.17 -13.03
CA TRP A 27 -7.93 12.84 -13.62
C TRP A 27 -6.96 11.80 -14.21
N GLN A 28 -6.54 12.02 -15.46
CA GLN A 28 -5.73 11.07 -16.22
C GLN A 28 -4.39 10.71 -15.55
N PHE A 29 -3.89 11.56 -14.66
CA PHE A 29 -2.63 11.34 -13.93
C PHE A 29 -2.81 10.69 -12.56
N THR A 30 -4.04 10.54 -12.04
CA THR A 30 -4.28 9.96 -10.71
C THR A 30 -3.77 8.52 -10.60
N GLU A 31 -4.19 7.65 -11.53
CA GLU A 31 -3.75 6.24 -11.55
C GLU A 31 -2.24 6.10 -11.79
N PRO A 32 -1.62 6.76 -12.80
CA PRO A 32 -0.17 6.72 -12.99
C PRO A 32 0.64 7.22 -11.80
N ILE A 33 0.23 8.31 -11.13
CA ILE A 33 0.94 8.85 -9.97
C ILE A 33 0.84 7.90 -8.79
N ALA A 34 -0.35 7.35 -8.52
CA ALA A 34 -0.55 6.42 -7.42
C ALA A 34 0.23 5.10 -7.65
N PHE A 35 0.12 4.54 -8.85
CA PHE A 35 0.86 3.34 -9.22
C PHE A 35 2.38 3.58 -9.19
N GLY A 36 2.87 4.67 -9.79
CA GLY A 36 4.28 5.04 -9.77
C GLY A 36 4.82 5.22 -8.36
N SER A 37 4.05 5.88 -7.48
CA SER A 37 4.40 6.02 -6.06
C SER A 37 4.51 4.67 -5.36
N ALA A 38 3.60 3.74 -5.63
CA ALA A 38 3.66 2.40 -5.07
C ALA A 38 4.90 1.63 -5.55
N ILE A 39 5.25 1.73 -6.84
CA ILE A 39 6.45 1.10 -7.39
C ILE A 39 7.72 1.67 -6.77
N ILE A 40 7.81 2.99 -6.59
CA ILE A 40 8.96 3.63 -5.92
C ILE A 40 9.13 3.09 -4.50
N LEU A 41 8.04 2.94 -3.74
CA LEU A 41 8.06 2.38 -2.38
C LEU A 41 8.49 0.91 -2.38
N LEU A 42 8.01 0.09 -3.33
CA LEU A 42 8.42 -1.31 -3.47
C LEU A 42 9.92 -1.42 -3.79
N VAL A 43 10.42 -0.61 -4.72
CA VAL A 43 11.85 -0.59 -5.06
C VAL A 43 12.68 -0.17 -3.87
N ALA A 44 12.26 0.86 -3.12
CA ALA A 44 12.94 1.28 -1.91
C ALA A 44 12.97 0.15 -0.86
N ALA A 45 11.84 -0.53 -0.64
CA ALA A 45 11.76 -1.65 0.28
C ALA A 45 12.68 -2.81 -0.14
N ALA A 46 12.74 -3.12 -1.45
CA ALA A 46 13.65 -4.14 -1.99
C ALA A 46 15.11 -3.78 -1.75
N ILE A 47 15.49 -2.51 -1.95
CA ILE A 47 16.86 -2.02 -1.69
C ILE A 47 17.23 -2.20 -0.21
N PHE A 48 16.38 -1.78 0.72
CA PHE A 48 16.63 -1.95 2.16
C PHE A 48 16.69 -3.43 2.57
N THR A 49 15.86 -4.27 1.96
CA THR A 49 15.90 -5.74 2.16
C THR A 49 17.25 -6.32 1.73
N ILE A 50 17.71 -5.97 0.53
CA ILE A 50 18.99 -6.46 -0.01
C ILE A 50 20.14 -5.98 0.88
N GLN A 51 20.14 -4.70 1.27
CA GLN A 51 21.17 -4.14 2.15
C GLN A 51 21.26 -4.90 3.48
N TYR A 52 20.11 -5.21 4.11
CA TYR A 52 20.07 -6.00 5.33
C TYR A 52 20.61 -7.43 5.12
N LEU A 53 20.16 -8.12 4.06
CA LEU A 53 20.58 -9.50 3.78
C LEU A 53 22.07 -9.62 3.43
N THR A 54 22.65 -8.61 2.80
CA THR A 54 24.09 -8.56 2.48
C THR A 54 24.95 -8.01 3.61
N GLY A 55 24.32 -7.50 4.68
CA GLY A 55 25.01 -6.91 5.83
C GLY A 55 25.53 -7.95 6.82
N PRO A 56 26.40 -7.54 7.76
CA PRO A 56 26.93 -8.42 8.80
C PRO A 56 25.85 -8.91 9.78
N GLU A 57 24.72 -8.21 9.87
CA GLU A 57 23.54 -8.59 10.66
C GLU A 57 22.55 -9.47 9.87
N GLY A 58 22.92 -9.88 8.64
CA GLY A 58 22.10 -10.70 7.76
C GLY A 58 21.81 -12.06 8.37
N GLY A 59 20.63 -12.20 8.99
CA GLY A 59 20.21 -13.45 9.62
C GLY A 59 18.85 -13.30 10.27
N GLY A 60 17.86 -14.02 9.74
CA GLY A 60 16.52 -14.08 10.31
C GLY A 60 15.73 -15.24 9.72
N ASN A 61 14.97 -15.91 10.57
CA ASN A 61 14.15 -17.05 10.17
C ASN A 61 12.68 -16.63 10.12
N PHE A 62 12.16 -16.40 8.90
CA PHE A 62 10.74 -16.08 8.67
C PHE A 62 9.77 -17.19 9.07
N LEU A 63 10.26 -18.43 9.19
CA LEU A 63 9.43 -19.59 9.55
C LEU A 63 9.28 -19.78 11.07
N SER A 64 9.93 -18.94 11.88
CA SER A 64 9.79 -18.95 13.34
C SER A 64 9.39 -17.56 13.86
N LEU A 65 8.49 -17.50 14.84
CA LEU A 65 8.06 -16.22 15.41
C LEU A 65 9.24 -15.46 16.04
N SER A 66 10.15 -16.15 16.72
CA SER A 66 11.35 -15.55 17.31
C SER A 66 12.32 -15.01 16.26
N GLY A 67 12.51 -15.75 15.15
CA GLY A 67 13.31 -15.27 14.02
C GLY A 67 12.67 -14.07 13.31
N PHE A 68 11.33 -14.04 13.23
CA PHE A 68 10.58 -12.90 12.71
C PHE A 68 10.71 -11.68 13.63
N GLU A 69 10.55 -11.82 14.94
CA GLU A 69 10.76 -10.72 15.88
C GLU A 69 12.16 -10.11 15.78
N ASN A 70 13.18 -10.96 15.63
CA ASN A 70 14.55 -10.50 15.46
C ASN A 70 14.76 -9.68 14.18
N LEU A 71 14.10 -10.05 13.07
CA LEU A 71 14.11 -9.24 11.85
C LEU A 71 13.56 -7.83 12.12
N PHE A 72 12.46 -7.71 12.88
CA PHE A 72 11.84 -6.42 13.19
C PHE A 72 12.62 -5.57 14.21
N ARG A 73 13.67 -6.11 14.84
CA ARG A 73 14.58 -5.31 15.69
C ARG A 73 15.51 -4.41 14.86
N SER A 74 15.79 -4.76 13.61
CA SER A 74 16.53 -3.90 12.67
C SER A 74 15.62 -2.77 12.20
N LYS A 75 16.11 -1.53 12.27
CA LYS A 75 15.40 -0.35 11.79
C LYS A 75 15.15 -0.41 10.28
N GLU A 76 16.11 -0.96 9.54
CA GLU A 76 16.08 -1.13 8.10
C GLU A 76 14.98 -2.11 7.68
N MET A 77 14.88 -3.24 8.38
CA MET A 77 13.86 -4.24 8.11
C MET A 77 12.46 -3.79 8.55
N LEU A 78 12.37 -3.06 9.67
CA LEU A 78 11.12 -2.41 10.10
C LEU A 78 10.64 -1.41 9.04
N LEU A 79 11.56 -0.58 8.52
CA LEU A 79 11.27 0.35 7.43
C LEU A 79 10.82 -0.39 6.16
N THR A 80 11.52 -1.45 5.76
CA THR A 80 11.12 -2.31 4.64
C THR A 80 9.68 -2.80 4.79
N GLY A 81 9.30 -3.28 5.97
CA GLY A 81 7.93 -3.72 6.25
C GLY A 81 6.92 -2.59 6.07
N TRP A 82 7.23 -1.41 6.59
CA TRP A 82 6.38 -0.22 6.45
C TRP A 82 6.21 0.20 4.99
N LEU A 83 7.30 0.24 4.22
CA LEU A 83 7.25 0.62 2.80
C LEU A 83 6.46 -0.37 1.96
N ASN A 84 6.60 -1.68 2.21
CA ASN A 84 5.77 -2.71 1.59
C ASN A 84 4.29 -2.59 1.97
N TYR A 85 4.00 -2.24 3.22
CA TYR A 85 2.62 -1.99 3.66
C TYR A 85 2.00 -0.80 2.92
N LEU A 86 2.70 0.35 2.88
CA LEU A 86 2.22 1.54 2.18
C LEU A 86 2.03 1.31 0.69
N SER A 87 2.98 0.63 0.04
CA SER A 87 2.89 0.33 -1.39
C SER A 87 1.71 -0.60 -1.68
N PHE A 88 1.53 -1.65 -0.88
CA PHE A 88 0.40 -2.58 -1.03
C PHE A 88 -0.94 -1.86 -0.88
N CYS A 89 -1.10 -1.05 0.17
CA CYS A 89 -2.34 -0.29 0.37
C CYS A 89 -2.64 0.65 -0.80
N LEU A 90 -1.60 1.27 -1.37
CA LEU A 90 -1.77 2.18 -2.49
C LEU A 90 -2.08 1.46 -3.81
N LEU A 91 -1.48 0.28 -4.05
CA LEU A 91 -1.85 -0.59 -5.18
C LEU A 91 -3.31 -1.02 -5.08
N VAL A 92 -3.73 -1.43 -3.88
CA VAL A 92 -5.14 -1.79 -3.62
C VAL A 92 -6.05 -0.59 -3.85
N GLY A 93 -5.73 0.60 -3.32
CA GLY A 93 -6.52 1.81 -3.54
C GLY A 93 -6.61 2.21 -5.02
N THR A 94 -5.51 2.05 -5.77
CA THR A 94 -5.48 2.28 -7.21
C THR A 94 -6.38 1.28 -7.94
N TRP A 95 -6.29 0.00 -7.60
CA TRP A 95 -7.15 -1.05 -8.15
C TRP A 95 -8.63 -0.82 -7.83
N GLN A 96 -8.98 -0.49 -6.59
CA GLN A 96 -10.36 -0.18 -6.18
C GLN A 96 -10.93 0.98 -7.01
N THR A 97 -10.13 2.02 -7.24
CA THR A 97 -10.54 3.19 -8.05
C THR A 97 -10.75 2.82 -9.52
N HIS A 98 -9.84 2.02 -10.07
CA HIS A 98 -9.91 1.56 -11.45
C HIS A 98 -11.11 0.61 -11.68
N ASP A 99 -11.29 -0.39 -10.82
CA ASP A 99 -12.39 -1.36 -10.85
C ASP A 99 -13.74 -0.65 -10.67
N ALA A 100 -13.85 0.29 -9.72
CA ALA A 100 -15.08 1.06 -9.50
C ALA A 100 -15.47 1.86 -10.76
N ARG A 101 -14.48 2.42 -11.47
CA ARG A 101 -14.70 3.13 -12.72
C ARG A 101 -15.19 2.20 -13.83
N GLN A 102 -14.58 1.02 -13.99
CA GLN A 102 -15.01 0.03 -14.98
C GLN A 102 -16.45 -0.45 -14.71
N LEU A 103 -16.77 -0.70 -13.44
CA LEU A 103 -18.08 -1.19 -12.99
C LEU A 103 -19.12 -0.07 -12.80
N LYS A 104 -18.78 1.17 -13.11
CA LYS A 104 -19.64 2.37 -12.94
C LYS A 104 -20.20 2.51 -11.53
N ILE A 105 -19.44 2.08 -10.52
CA ILE A 105 -19.75 2.28 -9.11
C ILE A 105 -19.54 3.77 -8.78
N GLY A 106 -20.51 4.38 -8.10
CA GLY A 106 -20.42 5.79 -7.73
C GLY A 106 -19.27 6.03 -6.76
N HIS A 107 -18.45 7.05 -7.03
CA HIS A 107 -17.25 7.37 -6.24
C HIS A 107 -17.53 7.59 -4.75
N ILE A 108 -18.72 8.09 -4.41
CA ILE A 108 -19.13 8.30 -3.02
C ILE A 108 -19.12 7.01 -2.17
N PHE A 109 -19.40 5.85 -2.79
CA PHE A 109 -19.37 4.55 -2.11
C PHE A 109 -17.95 3.99 -1.98
N LEU A 110 -17.04 4.48 -2.82
CA LEU A 110 -15.64 4.08 -2.84
C LEU A 110 -14.84 4.81 -1.74
N ILE A 111 -15.16 6.07 -1.43
CA ILE A 111 -14.41 6.89 -0.46
C ILE A 111 -14.24 6.22 0.92
N PRO A 112 -15.29 5.67 1.56
CA PRO A 112 -15.13 4.97 2.85
C PRO A 112 -14.19 3.77 2.75
N SER A 113 -14.24 3.05 1.62
CA SER A 113 -13.36 1.91 1.37
C SER A 113 -11.91 2.35 1.18
N LEU A 114 -11.65 3.43 0.43
CA LEU A 114 -10.31 4.00 0.25
C LEU A 114 -9.71 4.47 1.58
N LEU A 115 -10.49 5.17 2.41
CA LEU A 115 -10.02 5.62 3.72
C LEU A 115 -9.67 4.44 4.64
N LEU A 116 -10.49 3.39 4.64
CA LEU A 116 -10.20 2.18 5.40
C LEU A 116 -8.99 1.42 4.84
N THR A 117 -8.80 1.38 3.52
CA THR A 117 -7.63 0.77 2.89
C THR A 117 -6.36 1.51 3.29
N MET A 118 -6.40 2.85 3.33
CA MET A 118 -5.25 3.66 3.78
C MET A 118 -4.88 3.38 5.23
N LEU A 119 -5.87 3.24 6.13
CA LEU A 119 -5.64 3.08 7.56
C LEU A 119 -5.26 1.66 7.95
N THR A 120 -5.96 0.69 7.38
CA THR A 120 -5.90 -0.70 7.83
C THR A 120 -5.42 -1.66 6.76
N GLY A 121 -5.49 -1.30 5.47
CA GLY A 121 -5.22 -2.18 4.33
C GLY A 121 -6.38 -3.13 4.04
N PRO A 122 -6.44 -4.34 4.61
CA PRO A 122 -7.40 -5.37 4.23
C PRO A 122 -8.86 -5.02 4.53
N ALA A 123 -9.16 -4.27 5.60
CA ALA A 123 -10.55 -3.99 5.94
C ALA A 123 -11.23 -3.09 4.89
N GLY A 124 -10.49 -2.14 4.32
CA GLY A 124 -11.00 -1.32 3.22
C GLY A 124 -11.21 -2.10 1.92
N LEU A 125 -10.32 -3.06 1.63
CA LEU A 125 -10.51 -3.99 0.52
C LEU A 125 -11.76 -4.84 0.70
N LEU A 126 -11.96 -5.42 1.89
CA LEU A 126 -13.14 -6.21 2.21
C LEU A 126 -14.42 -5.38 2.07
N LEU A 127 -14.45 -4.16 2.59
CA LEU A 127 -15.59 -3.27 2.43
C LEU A 127 -15.89 -3.01 0.94
N TYR A 128 -14.85 -2.74 0.14
CA TYR A 128 -15.03 -2.53 -1.29
C TYR A 128 -15.59 -3.75 -2.01
N LEU A 129 -15.11 -4.95 -1.68
CA LEU A 129 -15.63 -6.20 -2.25
C LEU A 129 -17.11 -6.41 -1.90
N VAL A 130 -17.52 -6.07 -0.69
CA VAL A 130 -18.94 -6.10 -0.28
C VAL A 130 -19.75 -5.10 -1.10
N VAL A 131 -19.29 -3.85 -1.22
CA VAL A 131 -19.94 -2.82 -2.05
C VAL A 131 -20.06 -3.28 -3.50
N ARG A 132 -18.98 -3.82 -4.07
CA ARG A 132 -18.91 -4.38 -5.42
C ARG A 132 -19.96 -5.46 -5.61
N PHE A 133 -20.00 -6.45 -4.72
CA PHE A 133 -20.96 -7.56 -4.78
C PHE A 133 -22.41 -7.10 -4.84
N PHE A 134 -22.81 -6.18 -3.97
CA PHE A 134 -24.18 -5.67 -3.93
C PHE A 134 -24.53 -4.81 -5.15
N ARG A 135 -23.55 -4.12 -5.75
CA ARG A 135 -23.77 -3.19 -6.87
C ARG A 135 -23.74 -3.88 -8.23
N THR A 136 -22.91 -4.90 -8.42
CA THR A 136 -22.81 -5.63 -9.69
C THR A 136 -23.65 -6.90 -9.73
N LYS A 137 -24.02 -7.46 -8.57
CA LYS A 137 -24.68 -8.78 -8.42
C LYS A 137 -23.94 -9.92 -9.15
N LYS A 138 -22.66 -9.75 -9.47
CA LYS A 138 -21.82 -10.73 -10.17
C LYS A 138 -20.47 -10.83 -9.48
N TRP A 139 -20.03 -12.07 -9.25
CA TRP A 139 -18.72 -12.41 -8.69
C TRP A 139 -17.77 -12.83 -9.82
N GLU A 140 -17.53 -11.93 -10.76
CA GLU A 140 -16.44 -12.13 -11.73
C GLU A 140 -15.21 -11.41 -11.14
N VAL A 141 -14.20 -12.19 -10.74
CA VAL A 141 -12.90 -11.69 -10.26
C VAL A 141 -11.92 -11.80 -11.40
#